data_AF-A0A432SPZ1-F1
#
_entry.id   AF-A0A432SPZ1-F1
#
_cell.length_a   1.000
_cell.length_b   1.000
_cell.length_c   1.000
_cell.angle_alpha   90.00
_cell.angle_beta   90.00
_cell.angle_gamma   90.00
#
_symmetry.space_group_name_H-M   'P 1'
#
loop_
_entity.id
_entity.type
_entity.pdbx_description
1 polymer ?
#
loop_
_entity_poly.entity_id
_entity_poly.type
_entity_poly.pdbx_seq_one_letter_code
_entity_poly.pdbx_strand_id
1 'polypeptide(L)'
;MLLLSGCGGGSFSRDEPSSHTSENPFTFDRISIAGSSITHGNIENTENDGEGYLGELSYVGEVEKYFRENVADTIGPDELSQNNDVIETPMSYQGKLKVYSAGKSLTGTLNASDEIAIAFGGANVDTKIEMDVDGQTFRFTIPAGNYLPVKKVFDDTNTHFYKAFRENNPRAIKVWKLDKDQAHTFTLKVLSGELHLNFITNHMYYFQNAGVGGFEAANFLEKRPHSTVNDIIAFDPDLFIFESGTNDAKTWAREIGYRVSRESSTNSWIIENPVHFSSNGKTLRLGRSVTVAKGDVVVMGDYKGDIEDMAVGIVAKDSTGNKVTLSKIVTYSGQAVHEINTVPQTIANQCRIKSIKQWEDRVKRVVDRVKNGVGHSVTVGIATSGVPNYWNPKTHNEYLTKARRLLGYREKGKVLAKENGWFFADFFQKTLQIEPGVDEDHKWSFGDNTHPNQNGREAFGQAIIEAISPYLN
;
A
#
# COMPACT_ATOMS: atom_id res chain seq x y z
N MET A 1 19.29 29.67 45.20
CA MET A 1 18.36 28.66 45.73
C MET A 1 17.09 28.72 44.91
N LEU A 2 16.97 27.86 43.89
CA LEU A 2 15.76 27.71 43.09
C LEU A 2 15.64 26.23 42.78
N LEU A 3 14.59 25.62 43.34
CA LEU A 3 14.24 24.22 43.26
C LEU A 3 13.73 23.90 41.85
N LEU A 4 14.39 22.95 41.18
CA LEU A 4 13.87 22.28 39.98
C LEU A 4 13.11 21.03 40.44
N SER A 5 11.79 21.03 40.26
CA SER A 5 10.95 19.84 40.40
C SER A 5 11.05 19.00 39.13
N GLY A 6 11.57 17.78 39.26
CA GLY A 6 11.64 16.80 38.18
C GLY A 6 10.27 16.16 37.91
N CYS A 7 9.86 16.17 36.65
CA CYS A 7 8.86 15.23 36.14
C CYS A 7 9.61 13.98 35.66
N GLY A 8 9.38 12.85 36.33
CA GLY A 8 9.88 11.54 35.93
C GLY A 8 9.20 11.09 34.63
N GLY A 9 9.94 11.11 33.53
CA GLY A 9 9.60 10.35 32.34
C GLY A 9 9.94 8.88 32.59
N GLY A 10 8.92 8.02 32.63
CA GLY A 10 9.12 6.58 32.63
C GLY A 10 9.71 6.16 31.28
N SER A 11 11.02 5.90 31.27
CA SER A 11 11.69 5.22 30.17
C SER A 11 11.30 3.75 30.20
N PHE A 12 10.55 3.29 29.20
CA PHE A 12 10.42 1.87 28.93
C PHE A 12 11.75 1.37 28.36
N SER A 13 12.38 0.43 29.06
CA SER A 13 13.54 -0.29 28.53
C SER A 13 13.08 -1.16 27.36
N ARG A 14 13.71 -0.97 26.20
CA ARG A 14 13.71 -1.97 25.13
C ARG A 14 14.44 -3.19 25.67
N ASP A 15 13.77 -4.34 25.71
CA ASP A 15 14.48 -5.61 25.79
C ASP A 15 15.30 -5.73 24.50
N GLU A 16 16.61 -5.89 24.64
CA GLU A 16 17.52 -5.99 23.49
C GLU A 16 17.19 -7.23 22.65
N PRO A 17 17.26 -7.15 21.30
CA PRO A 17 17.10 -8.32 20.47
C PRO A 17 18.29 -9.26 20.70
N SER A 18 18.01 -10.41 21.33
CA SER A 18 18.97 -11.50 21.45
C SER A 18 19.40 -11.96 20.06
N SER A 19 20.70 -12.19 19.89
CA SER A 19 21.29 -12.68 18.64
C SER A 19 20.60 -13.96 18.14
N HIS A 20 19.84 -13.84 17.05
CA HIS A 20 19.19 -14.95 16.37
C HIS A 20 20.22 -15.94 15.81
N THR A 21 20.17 -17.19 16.27
CA THR A 21 20.82 -18.34 15.64
C THR A 21 19.84 -19.50 15.52
N SER A 22 18.97 -19.42 14.52
CA SER A 22 18.37 -20.52 13.75
C SER A 22 17.57 -19.88 12.62
N GLU A 23 17.36 -20.60 11.53
CA GLU A 23 16.63 -20.17 10.33
C GLU A 23 15.19 -19.77 10.70
N ASN A 24 15.00 -18.51 11.12
CA ASN A 24 13.68 -17.96 11.36
C ASN A 24 13.03 -17.72 9.98
N PRO A 25 11.93 -18.41 9.63
CA PRO A 25 11.24 -18.20 8.35
C PRO A 25 10.59 -16.82 8.26
N PHE A 26 10.52 -16.07 9.36
CA PHE A 26 9.88 -14.77 9.43
C PHE A 26 10.90 -13.65 9.17
N THR A 27 10.92 -13.15 7.94
CA THR A 27 11.85 -12.09 7.48
C THR A 27 11.41 -10.66 7.83
N PHE A 28 10.15 -10.45 8.19
CA PHE A 28 9.58 -9.11 8.44
C PHE A 28 8.63 -9.12 9.62
N ASP A 29 8.88 -8.33 10.67
CA ASP A 29 7.93 -8.19 11.79
C ASP A 29 7.02 -6.97 11.58
N ARG A 30 7.55 -5.90 10.94
CA ARG A 30 6.92 -4.59 10.82
C ARG A 30 6.82 -4.16 9.37
N ILE A 31 5.60 -4.06 8.85
CA ILE A 31 5.31 -3.81 7.44
C ILE A 31 4.56 -2.48 7.31
N SER A 32 5.16 -1.50 6.63
CA SER A 32 4.53 -0.21 6.33
C SER A 32 4.19 -0.11 4.85
N ILE A 33 2.91 0.12 4.56
CA ILE A 33 2.42 0.39 3.21
C ILE A 33 1.92 1.84 3.19
N ALA A 34 2.60 2.67 2.40
CA ALA A 34 2.31 4.09 2.24
C ALA A 34 2.04 4.43 0.78
N GLY A 35 1.36 5.54 0.55
CA GLY A 35 1.12 6.00 -0.81
C GLY A 35 -0.19 6.76 -1.00
N SER A 36 -0.50 6.98 -2.26
CA SER A 36 -1.69 7.68 -2.67
C SER A 36 -2.89 6.73 -2.74
N SER A 37 -4.09 7.24 -2.46
CA SER A 37 -5.35 6.48 -2.69
C SER A 37 -5.52 5.17 -1.90
N ILE A 38 -4.72 4.93 -0.85
CA ILE A 38 -4.91 3.78 0.07
C ILE A 38 -6.12 3.99 1.00
N THR A 39 -6.39 5.25 1.34
CA THR A 39 -7.38 5.65 2.36
C THR A 39 -8.60 6.37 1.77
N HIS A 40 -8.83 6.30 0.46
CA HIS A 40 -10.02 6.90 -0.13
C HIS A 40 -11.24 5.97 0.00
N GLY A 41 -11.95 6.11 1.11
CA GLY A 41 -13.37 5.79 1.23
C GLY A 41 -14.14 7.10 1.38
N ASN A 42 -15.12 7.36 0.50
CA ASN A 42 -15.93 8.56 0.58
C ASN A 42 -16.97 8.36 1.71
N ILE A 43 -16.79 9.05 2.84
CA ILE A 43 -17.65 8.89 4.04
C ILE A 43 -19.08 9.39 3.82
N GLU A 44 -19.34 10.12 2.72
CA GLU A 44 -20.68 10.65 2.43
C GLU A 44 -21.70 9.57 2.03
N ASN A 45 -21.26 8.35 1.64
CA ASN A 45 -22.15 7.20 1.44
C ASN A 45 -21.72 6.04 2.36
N THR A 46 -22.45 5.91 3.46
CA THR A 46 -22.18 5.05 4.62
C THR A 46 -22.31 3.54 4.38
N GLU A 47 -22.18 3.04 3.15
CA GLU A 47 -22.49 1.62 2.90
C GLU A 47 -21.36 0.77 2.32
N ASN A 48 -20.34 1.28 1.60
CA ASN A 48 -19.35 0.38 0.96
C ASN A 48 -17.93 0.93 0.71
N ASP A 49 -17.57 2.06 1.29
CA ASP A 49 -16.35 2.78 0.90
C ASP A 49 -15.17 2.48 1.83
N GLY A 50 -14.02 2.10 1.25
CA GLY A 50 -12.83 1.64 1.96
C GLY A 50 -12.31 2.63 3.00
N GLU A 51 -12.66 2.41 4.27
CA GLU A 51 -12.47 3.34 5.39
C GLU A 51 -11.00 3.54 5.83
N GLY A 52 -10.01 3.23 4.98
CA GLY A 52 -8.60 3.47 5.28
C GLY A 52 -8.03 2.66 6.46
N TYR A 53 -8.79 1.70 6.99
CA TYR A 53 -8.35 0.83 8.06
C TYR A 53 -7.39 -0.25 7.54
N LEU A 54 -6.61 -0.84 8.45
CA LEU A 54 -6.03 -2.19 8.26
C LEU A 54 -7.11 -3.31 8.21
N GLY A 55 -8.38 -2.94 8.11
CA GLY A 55 -9.49 -3.88 7.92
C GLY A 55 -9.58 -4.34 6.47
N GLU A 56 -10.43 -5.34 6.24
CA GLU A 56 -10.64 -6.06 4.97
C GLU A 56 -11.10 -5.16 3.81
N LEU A 57 -11.43 -3.90 4.10
CA LEU A 57 -11.84 -2.91 3.11
C LEU A 57 -10.68 -2.07 2.55
N SER A 58 -9.42 -2.44 2.80
CA SER A 58 -8.24 -1.87 2.14
C SER A 58 -7.38 -2.97 1.53
N TYR A 59 -6.61 -2.66 0.48
CA TYR A 59 -5.64 -3.61 -0.05
C TYR A 59 -4.48 -3.89 0.91
N VAL A 60 -4.26 -3.04 1.92
CA VAL A 60 -3.33 -3.33 3.03
C VAL A 60 -3.90 -4.45 3.91
N GLY A 61 -5.22 -4.46 4.11
CA GLY A 61 -5.94 -5.57 4.76
C GLY A 61 -5.77 -6.89 4.01
N GLU A 62 -5.81 -6.89 2.68
CA GLU A 62 -5.55 -8.11 1.88
C GLU A 62 -4.13 -8.67 2.09
N VAL A 63 -3.12 -7.79 2.17
CA VAL A 63 -1.75 -8.22 2.47
C VAL A 63 -1.66 -8.74 3.90
N GLU A 64 -2.24 -8.03 4.86
CA GLU A 64 -2.27 -8.45 6.26
C GLU A 64 -2.95 -9.81 6.45
N LYS A 65 -4.05 -10.06 5.75
CA LYS A 65 -4.78 -11.32 5.73
C LYS A 65 -3.89 -12.46 5.25
N TYR A 66 -3.17 -12.27 4.14
CA TYR A 66 -2.22 -13.26 3.63
C TYR A 66 -1.15 -13.61 4.67
N PHE A 67 -0.57 -12.63 5.35
CA PHE A 67 0.43 -12.91 6.39
C PHE A 67 -0.16 -13.72 7.54
N ARG A 68 -1.41 -13.51 7.92
CA ARG A 68 -2.05 -14.26 9.01
C ARG A 68 -2.51 -15.67 8.62
N GLU A 69 -3.02 -15.82 7.40
CA GLU A 69 -3.65 -17.06 6.93
C GLU A 69 -2.67 -17.98 6.20
N ASN A 70 -1.59 -17.43 5.65
CA ASN A 70 -0.66 -18.18 4.79
C ASN A 70 0.79 -18.17 5.29
N VAL A 71 1.18 -17.22 6.14
CA VAL A 71 2.56 -17.12 6.64
C VAL A 71 2.64 -17.47 8.13
N ALA A 72 1.75 -16.93 8.95
CA ALA A 72 1.54 -17.37 10.33
C ALA A 72 0.45 -18.45 10.40
N ASP A 73 0.40 -19.13 11.55
CA ASP A 73 -0.76 -19.91 11.99
C ASP A 73 -1.59 -19.05 12.94
N THR A 74 -2.85 -18.81 12.58
CA THR A 74 -3.73 -17.87 13.28
C THR A 74 -5.10 -18.50 13.49
N ILE A 75 -5.53 -18.54 14.75
CA ILE A 75 -6.89 -18.91 15.13
C ILE A 75 -7.72 -17.62 15.19
N GLY A 76 -8.54 -17.41 14.15
CA GLY A 76 -9.37 -16.22 13.99
C GLY A 76 -10.69 -16.25 14.78
N PRO A 77 -11.44 -15.13 14.84
CA PRO A 77 -12.72 -15.02 15.54
C PRO A 77 -13.72 -16.14 15.23
N ASP A 78 -13.79 -16.60 13.98
CA ASP A 78 -14.77 -17.62 13.58
C ASP A 78 -14.38 -19.05 14.01
N GLU A 79 -13.10 -19.29 14.29
CA GLU A 79 -12.57 -20.58 14.80
C GLU A 79 -12.57 -20.62 16.34
N LEU A 80 -12.49 -19.45 16.98
CA LEU A 80 -12.68 -19.28 18.41
C LEU A 80 -14.09 -19.75 18.81
N SER A 81 -14.20 -20.53 19.90
CA SER A 81 -15.38 -21.37 20.21
C SER A 81 -16.76 -20.73 19.97
N GLN A 82 -17.65 -21.50 19.32
CA GLN A 82 -18.91 -21.04 18.71
C GLN A 82 -19.98 -20.50 19.69
N ASN A 83 -19.83 -20.70 21.00
CA ASN A 83 -20.84 -20.36 22.01
C ASN A 83 -20.57 -19.04 22.76
N ASN A 84 -19.68 -18.18 22.24
CA ASN A 84 -19.35 -16.90 22.85
C ASN A 84 -20.01 -15.74 22.11
N ASP A 85 -20.36 -14.69 22.87
CA ASP A 85 -20.88 -13.45 22.31
C ASP A 85 -19.85 -12.83 21.34
N VAL A 86 -20.38 -12.18 20.30
CA VAL A 86 -19.59 -11.52 19.25
C VAL A 86 -19.81 -10.03 19.32
N ILE A 87 -18.72 -9.27 19.32
CA ILE A 87 -18.75 -7.82 19.11
C ILE A 87 -18.31 -7.55 17.67
N GLU A 88 -19.22 -6.99 16.88
CA GLU A 88 -18.92 -6.54 15.52
C GLU A 88 -18.19 -5.19 15.58
N THR A 89 -17.00 -5.14 15.00
CA THR A 89 -16.20 -3.93 14.85
C THR A 89 -15.33 -3.96 13.59
N PRO A 90 -15.51 -3.02 12.64
CA PRO A 90 -14.73 -2.95 11.40
C PRO A 90 -13.20 -2.83 11.58
N MET A 91 -12.74 -2.52 12.80
CA MET A 91 -11.33 -2.32 13.13
C MET A 91 -10.61 -3.60 13.55
N SER A 92 -11.35 -4.68 13.83
CA SER A 92 -10.77 -5.97 14.15
C SER A 92 -10.67 -6.84 12.91
N TYR A 93 -9.82 -7.85 12.98
CA TYR A 93 -9.75 -8.88 11.95
C TYR A 93 -11.12 -9.56 11.80
N GLN A 94 -11.55 -9.83 10.57
CA GLN A 94 -12.87 -10.36 10.23
C GLN A 94 -14.05 -9.53 10.76
N GLY A 95 -13.80 -8.26 11.12
CA GLY A 95 -14.80 -7.39 11.70
C GLY A 95 -15.32 -7.84 13.06
N LYS A 96 -14.69 -8.83 13.73
CA LYS A 96 -15.24 -9.49 14.93
C LYS A 96 -14.28 -9.55 16.11
N LEU A 97 -14.84 -9.50 17.32
CA LEU A 97 -14.18 -9.89 18.58
C LEU A 97 -15.06 -10.92 19.30
N LYS A 98 -14.45 -11.94 19.89
CA LYS A 98 -15.12 -12.94 20.73
C LYS A 98 -14.99 -12.59 22.20
N VAL A 99 -16.10 -12.66 22.92
CA VAL A 99 -16.17 -12.28 24.34
C VAL A 99 -16.02 -13.51 25.24
N TYR A 100 -15.05 -13.48 26.14
CA TYR A 100 -14.80 -14.53 27.13
C TYR A 100 -14.91 -13.95 28.54
N SER A 101 -15.94 -14.36 29.28
CA SER A 101 -16.12 -13.98 30.70
C SER A 101 -15.18 -14.77 31.62
N ALA A 102 -15.00 -14.30 32.85
CA ALA A 102 -14.25 -15.01 33.89
C ALA A 102 -14.67 -16.49 34.04
N GLY A 103 -13.68 -17.36 34.22
CA GLY A 103 -13.84 -18.82 34.31
C GLY A 103 -13.89 -19.54 32.96
N LYS A 104 -13.95 -18.82 31.83
CA LYS A 104 -13.85 -19.42 30.50
C LYS A 104 -12.41 -19.71 30.14
N SER A 105 -12.21 -20.78 29.38
CA SER A 105 -10.93 -21.17 28.82
C SER A 105 -11.05 -21.55 27.36
N LEU A 106 -9.97 -21.37 26.63
CA LEU A 106 -9.76 -21.79 25.26
C LEU A 106 -8.46 -22.59 25.19
N THR A 107 -8.46 -23.69 24.47
CA THR A 107 -7.28 -24.51 24.24
C THR A 107 -7.10 -24.68 22.73
N GLY A 108 -5.86 -24.70 22.27
CA GLY A 108 -5.54 -24.89 20.86
C GLY A 108 -4.12 -25.38 20.66
N THR A 109 -3.76 -25.56 19.40
CA THR A 109 -2.39 -25.82 18.96
C THR A 109 -2.07 -24.84 17.85
N LEU A 110 -0.83 -24.36 17.81
CA LEU A 110 -0.31 -23.58 16.70
C LEU A 110 0.95 -24.24 16.13
N ASN A 111 1.20 -24.02 14.84
CA ASN A 111 2.40 -24.45 14.14
C ASN A 111 3.68 -23.86 14.76
N ALA A 112 4.83 -24.41 14.33
CA ALA A 112 6.12 -24.03 14.88
C ALA A 112 6.43 -22.53 14.80
N SER A 113 6.88 -21.99 15.93
CA SER A 113 7.38 -20.62 16.10
C SER A 113 8.13 -20.51 17.43
N ASP A 114 8.91 -19.46 17.64
CA ASP A 114 9.46 -19.08 18.94
C ASP A 114 8.55 -18.09 19.71
N GLU A 115 7.30 -17.96 19.27
CA GLU A 115 6.36 -16.94 19.71
C GLU A 115 4.94 -17.48 19.82
N ILE A 116 4.18 -16.87 20.75
CA ILE A 116 2.73 -16.85 20.69
C ILE A 116 2.23 -15.44 21.01
N ALA A 117 1.22 -15.00 20.29
CA ALA A 117 0.65 -13.67 20.46
C ALA A 117 -0.88 -13.72 20.48
N ILE A 118 -1.47 -12.79 21.23
CA ILE A 118 -2.89 -12.49 21.16
C ILE A 118 -3.13 -11.04 20.77
N ALA A 119 -4.15 -10.83 19.95
CA ALA A 119 -4.71 -9.51 19.69
C ALA A 119 -6.10 -9.44 20.33
N PHE A 120 -6.37 -8.40 21.10
CA PHE A 120 -7.61 -8.25 21.85
C PHE A 120 -8.10 -6.80 21.84
N GLY A 121 -9.42 -6.64 21.76
CA GLY A 121 -10.11 -5.40 22.10
C GLY A 121 -10.09 -5.18 23.61
N GLY A 122 -10.38 -3.96 24.04
CA GLY A 122 -10.31 -3.67 25.46
C GLY A 122 -11.64 -3.79 26.20
N ALA A 123 -11.55 -3.85 27.52
CA ALA A 123 -12.65 -4.15 28.42
C ALA A 123 -12.95 -2.98 29.38
N ASN A 124 -14.18 -2.96 29.89
CA ASN A 124 -14.64 -1.93 30.85
C ASN A 124 -14.03 -2.12 32.26
N VAL A 125 -13.37 -3.24 32.51
CA VAL A 125 -12.75 -3.60 33.79
C VAL A 125 -11.39 -4.22 33.55
N ASP A 126 -10.55 -4.28 34.60
CA ASP A 126 -9.28 -4.99 34.53
C ASP A 126 -9.56 -6.48 34.28
N THR A 127 -9.03 -6.99 33.17
CA THR A 127 -9.19 -8.38 32.78
C THR A 127 -7.89 -9.12 33.06
N LYS A 128 -7.94 -10.11 33.95
CA LYS A 128 -6.80 -10.96 34.26
C LYS A 128 -6.90 -12.24 33.44
N ILE A 129 -5.82 -12.55 32.74
CA ILE A 129 -5.71 -13.77 31.94
C ILE A 129 -4.51 -14.60 32.39
N GLU A 130 -4.63 -15.90 32.17
CA GLU A 130 -3.55 -16.88 32.29
C GLU A 130 -3.40 -17.58 30.95
N MET A 131 -2.18 -17.60 30.42
CA MET A 131 -1.83 -18.30 29.19
C MET A 131 -0.83 -19.40 29.57
N ASP A 132 -1.25 -20.65 29.49
CA ASP A 132 -0.38 -21.82 29.66
C ASP A 132 0.10 -22.26 28.28
N VAL A 133 1.41 -22.34 28.04
CA VAL A 133 2.01 -22.77 26.76
C VAL A 133 3.02 -23.86 27.07
N ASP A 134 2.79 -25.08 26.57
CA ASP A 134 3.65 -26.25 26.82
C ASP A 134 4.02 -26.47 28.29
N GLY A 135 3.08 -26.17 29.20
CA GLY A 135 3.28 -26.29 30.65
C GLY A 135 3.91 -25.07 31.33
N GLN A 136 4.30 -24.03 30.58
CA GLN A 136 4.73 -22.74 31.11
C GLN A 136 3.56 -21.78 31.27
N THR A 137 3.34 -21.28 32.49
CA THR A 137 2.23 -20.36 32.80
C THR A 137 2.66 -18.91 32.76
N PHE A 138 1.96 -18.10 31.96
CA PHE A 138 2.09 -16.65 31.90
C PHE A 138 0.84 -15.98 32.44
N ARG A 139 0.98 -15.00 33.34
CA ARG A 139 -0.14 -14.19 33.84
C ARG A 139 -0.01 -12.76 33.36
N PHE A 140 -1.12 -12.20 32.90
CA PHE A 140 -1.17 -10.85 32.37
C PHE A 140 -2.48 -10.17 32.79
N THR A 141 -2.40 -8.86 33.05
CA THR A 141 -3.59 -8.04 33.34
C THR A 141 -3.75 -7.03 32.21
N ILE A 142 -4.89 -7.09 31.54
CA ILE A 142 -5.35 -6.08 30.58
C ILE A 142 -6.05 -4.99 31.41
N PRO A 143 -5.52 -3.75 31.47
CA PRO A 143 -6.14 -2.71 32.26
C PRO A 143 -7.51 -2.29 31.70
N ALA A 144 -8.41 -1.89 32.61
CA ALA A 144 -9.72 -1.33 32.33
C ALA A 144 -9.62 -0.05 31.48
N GLY A 145 -10.66 0.22 30.71
CA GLY A 145 -10.69 1.41 29.85
C GLY A 145 -9.76 1.29 28.66
N ASN A 146 -9.22 0.09 28.42
CA ASN A 146 -8.73 -0.24 27.10
C ASN A 146 -9.95 -0.22 26.15
N TYR A 147 -9.94 0.78 25.29
CA TYR A 147 -10.41 0.83 23.91
C TYR A 147 -11.49 -0.18 23.49
N LEU A 148 -12.75 0.26 23.56
CA LEU A 148 -13.63 0.01 22.42
C LEU A 148 -12.93 0.62 21.19
N PRO A 149 -12.93 -0.02 20.02
CA PRO A 149 -12.55 0.63 18.76
C PRO A 149 -13.38 1.92 18.64
N VAL A 150 -12.76 3.06 18.95
CA VAL A 150 -13.51 4.28 19.28
C VAL A 150 -14.17 4.81 18.01
N LYS A 151 -15.49 4.78 18.04
CA LYS A 151 -16.46 5.70 17.44
C LYS A 151 -15.81 6.99 16.90
N LYS A 152 -15.76 7.13 15.56
CA LYS A 152 -15.67 8.37 14.76
C LYS A 152 -15.11 9.60 15.53
N VAL A 153 -13.80 9.84 15.46
CA VAL A 153 -13.23 11.14 15.79
C VAL A 153 -13.31 12.01 14.51
N PHE A 154 -14.29 12.90 14.45
CA PHE A 154 -14.33 13.95 13.44
C PHE A 154 -13.43 15.10 13.92
N ASP A 155 -12.37 15.38 13.18
CA ASP A 155 -11.64 16.64 13.26
C ASP A 155 -12.26 17.58 12.21
N ASP A 156 -12.43 18.86 12.57
CA ASP A 156 -13.00 19.95 11.77
C ASP A 156 -12.23 20.25 10.45
N THR A 157 -11.13 19.55 10.17
CA THR A 157 -10.26 19.77 9.00
C THR A 157 -10.53 18.90 7.77
N ASN A 158 -11.56 18.06 7.75
CA ASN A 158 -11.91 17.18 6.60
C ASN A 158 -10.78 16.24 6.14
N THR A 159 -9.69 16.10 6.90
CA THR A 159 -8.66 15.09 6.66
C THR A 159 -8.86 13.91 7.59
N HIS A 160 -9.51 12.86 7.06
CA HIS A 160 -9.78 11.64 7.79
C HIS A 160 -8.52 10.76 7.82
N PHE A 161 -7.90 10.63 9.00
CA PHE A 161 -6.80 9.70 9.22
C PHE A 161 -7.24 8.63 10.20
N TYR A 162 -7.35 7.41 9.72
CA TYR A 162 -7.69 6.27 10.54
C TYR A 162 -6.46 5.41 10.76
N LYS A 163 -5.77 5.65 11.85
CA LYS A 163 -4.69 4.77 12.26
C LYS A 163 -5.31 3.50 12.88
N ALA A 164 -4.83 2.32 12.53
CA ALA A 164 -5.44 1.08 12.98
C ALA A 164 -5.22 0.79 14.47
N PHE A 165 -6.19 0.12 15.10
CA PHE A 165 -6.09 -0.26 16.52
C PHE A 165 -4.82 -1.07 16.84
N ARG A 166 -4.42 -1.97 15.92
CA ARG A 166 -3.25 -2.85 16.06
C ARG A 166 -1.90 -2.12 15.84
N GLU A 167 -1.90 -1.02 15.10
CA GLU A 167 -0.71 -0.21 14.86
C GLU A 167 -0.45 0.76 16.03
N ASN A 168 -1.50 1.41 16.53
CA ASN A 168 -1.34 2.50 17.50
C ASN A 168 -1.31 2.06 18.95
N ASN A 169 -1.75 0.83 19.22
CA ASN A 169 -1.99 0.41 20.56
C ASN A 169 -1.15 -0.81 20.92
N PRO A 170 0.08 -0.61 21.44
CA PRO A 170 0.86 -1.70 21.98
C PRO A 170 0.16 -2.41 23.16
N ARG A 171 -0.94 -1.86 23.69
CA ARG A 171 -1.77 -2.49 24.73
C ARG A 171 -2.88 -3.38 24.17
N ALA A 172 -3.04 -3.45 22.85
CA ALA A 172 -3.99 -4.33 22.15
C ALA A 172 -3.42 -5.71 21.82
N ILE A 173 -2.11 -5.86 22.01
CA ILE A 173 -1.34 -7.02 21.58
C ILE A 173 -0.54 -7.47 22.78
N LYS A 174 -0.55 -8.77 23.05
CA LYS A 174 0.38 -9.37 23.99
C LYS A 174 1.13 -10.48 23.29
N VAL A 175 2.45 -10.30 23.23
CA VAL A 175 3.41 -11.29 22.72
C VAL A 175 4.13 -11.94 23.89
N TRP A 176 4.33 -13.25 23.77
CA TRP A 176 5.21 -14.05 24.61
C TRP A 176 6.24 -14.74 23.72
N LYS A 177 7.52 -14.48 23.98
CA LYS A 177 8.63 -15.23 23.40
C LYS A 177 8.83 -16.53 24.17
N LEU A 178 9.11 -17.59 23.44
CA LEU A 178 9.23 -18.97 23.89
C LEU A 178 10.66 -19.45 23.61
N ASP A 179 11.14 -20.39 24.41
CA ASP A 179 12.53 -20.84 24.34
C ASP A 179 12.83 -21.77 23.15
N LYS A 180 11.79 -22.19 22.40
CA LYS A 180 11.88 -23.21 21.36
C LYS A 180 11.03 -22.83 20.16
N ASP A 181 11.60 -22.98 18.97
CA ASP A 181 10.87 -22.98 17.70
C ASP A 181 10.24 -24.36 17.46
N GLN A 182 9.00 -24.56 17.93
CA GLN A 182 8.27 -25.83 17.82
C GLN A 182 6.76 -25.59 17.80
N ALA A 183 5.97 -26.58 17.36
CA ALA A 183 4.52 -26.49 17.49
C ALA A 183 4.13 -26.40 18.98
N HIS A 184 3.22 -25.48 19.30
CA HIS A 184 2.88 -25.14 20.67
C HIS A 184 1.43 -25.50 20.99
N THR A 185 1.23 -26.16 22.14
CA THR A 185 -0.10 -26.33 22.73
C THR A 185 -0.32 -25.23 23.75
N PHE A 186 -1.49 -24.58 23.70
CA PHE A 186 -1.81 -23.50 24.62
C PHE A 186 -3.16 -23.67 25.29
N THR A 187 -3.30 -23.11 26.49
CA THR A 187 -4.58 -22.88 27.16
C THR A 187 -4.65 -21.45 27.68
N LEU A 188 -5.59 -20.67 27.14
CA LEU A 188 -5.89 -19.31 27.58
C LEU A 188 -7.09 -19.34 28.52
N LYS A 189 -6.94 -18.86 29.75
CA LYS A 189 -8.01 -18.77 30.76
C LYS A 189 -8.26 -17.31 31.13
N VAL A 190 -9.53 -16.93 31.25
CA VAL A 190 -9.93 -15.64 31.81
C VAL A 190 -10.14 -15.82 33.32
N LEU A 191 -9.23 -15.28 34.13
CA LEU A 191 -9.26 -15.41 35.58
C LEU A 191 -10.27 -14.45 36.22
N SER A 192 -10.36 -13.22 35.72
CA SER A 192 -11.33 -12.21 36.15
C SER A 192 -11.60 -11.21 35.04
N GLY A 193 -12.75 -10.53 35.09
CA GLY A 193 -13.15 -9.56 34.07
C GLY A 193 -13.69 -10.24 32.81
N GLU A 194 -13.46 -9.60 31.66
CA GLU A 194 -13.95 -10.02 30.36
C GLU A 194 -12.91 -9.76 29.27
N LEU A 195 -12.58 -10.78 28.48
CA LEU A 195 -11.62 -10.68 27.38
C LEU A 195 -12.38 -10.56 26.06
N HIS A 196 -12.10 -9.51 25.28
CA HIS A 196 -12.58 -9.38 23.91
C HIS A 196 -11.47 -9.79 22.94
N LEU A 197 -11.39 -11.09 22.64
CA LEU A 197 -10.31 -11.66 21.85
C LEU A 197 -10.58 -11.49 20.34
N ASN A 198 -9.61 -10.96 19.59
CA ASN A 198 -9.68 -10.95 18.13
C ASN A 198 -9.13 -12.26 17.58
N PHE A 199 -7.84 -12.53 17.78
CA PHE A 199 -7.19 -13.74 17.30
C PHE A 199 -6.02 -14.14 18.22
N ILE A 200 -5.59 -15.38 18.06
CA ILE A 200 -4.35 -15.93 18.63
C ILE A 200 -3.49 -16.38 17.45
N THR A 201 -2.20 -16.08 17.47
CA THR A 201 -1.28 -16.44 16.38
C THR A 201 0.07 -16.89 16.91
N ASN A 202 0.79 -17.71 16.14
CA ASN A 202 2.16 -18.09 16.46
C ASN A 202 3.19 -17.01 16.11
N HIS A 203 2.80 -15.98 15.36
CA HIS A 203 3.72 -14.88 15.04
C HIS A 203 2.96 -13.59 14.74
N MET A 204 3.32 -12.50 15.43
CA MET A 204 2.64 -11.22 15.27
C MET A 204 3.29 -10.31 14.23
N TYR A 205 2.67 -10.23 13.06
CA TYR A 205 2.98 -9.18 12.08
C TYR A 205 2.28 -7.86 12.40
N TYR A 206 3.07 -6.80 12.53
CA TYR A 206 2.61 -5.42 12.69
C TYR A 206 2.49 -4.75 11.33
N PHE A 207 1.31 -4.25 11.02
CA PHE A 207 1.07 -3.49 9.79
C PHE A 207 0.83 -2.03 10.10
N GLN A 208 1.29 -1.16 9.21
CA GLN A 208 0.94 0.25 9.16
C GLN A 208 0.35 0.57 7.79
N ASN A 209 -0.86 1.15 7.80
CA ASN A 209 -1.43 1.81 6.63
C ASN A 209 -1.10 3.31 6.73
N ALA A 210 0.00 3.71 6.10
CA ALA A 210 0.46 5.10 6.06
C ALA A 210 -0.01 5.82 4.78
N GLY A 211 -1.08 5.35 4.16
CA GLY A 211 -1.60 5.97 2.94
C GLY A 211 -2.46 7.21 3.17
N VAL A 212 -2.40 8.13 2.22
CA VAL A 212 -3.18 9.38 2.31
C VAL A 212 -3.84 9.67 0.97
N GLY A 213 -5.17 9.74 0.97
CA GLY A 213 -5.98 10.16 -0.17
C GLY A 213 -5.52 11.52 -0.71
N GLY A 214 -5.28 11.60 -2.02
CA GLY A 214 -4.88 12.84 -2.68
C GLY A 214 -3.39 13.21 -2.60
N PHE A 215 -2.56 12.47 -1.86
CA PHE A 215 -1.12 12.79 -1.76
C PHE A 215 -0.36 12.42 -3.04
N GLU A 216 0.53 13.33 -3.44
CA GLU A 216 1.69 13.10 -4.31
C GLU A 216 2.89 12.64 -3.48
N ALA A 217 3.93 12.09 -4.11
CA ALA A 217 5.16 11.72 -3.42
C ALA A 217 5.83 12.92 -2.71
N ALA A 218 5.67 14.13 -3.25
CA ALA A 218 6.18 15.34 -2.59
C ALA A 218 5.50 15.62 -1.24
N ASN A 219 4.22 15.27 -1.08
CA ASN A 219 3.49 15.58 0.15
C ASN A 219 4.00 14.78 1.35
N PHE A 220 4.50 13.56 1.13
CA PHE A 220 5.15 12.74 2.16
C PHE A 220 6.48 13.32 2.66
N LEU A 221 7.14 14.16 1.86
CA LEU A 221 8.41 14.81 2.21
C LEU A 221 8.21 16.09 3.04
N GLU A 222 7.03 16.69 2.96
CA GLU A 222 6.65 17.91 3.68
C GLU A 222 6.25 17.60 5.13
N LYS A 223 6.50 18.54 6.05
CA LYS A 223 5.96 18.45 7.42
C LYS A 223 4.47 18.80 7.36
N ARG A 224 3.62 17.78 7.20
CA ARG A 224 2.16 17.90 7.31
C ARG A 224 1.69 17.25 8.62
N PRO A 225 0.54 17.66 9.17
CA PRO A 225 -0.08 16.92 10.25
C PRO A 225 -0.49 15.54 9.71
N HIS A 226 0.14 14.50 10.26
CA HIS A 226 -0.16 13.07 10.07
C HIS A 226 0.34 12.40 8.78
N SER A 227 0.65 11.09 8.90
CA SER A 227 1.13 10.16 7.86
C SER A 227 2.29 10.70 7.01
N THR A 228 3.28 11.25 7.69
CA THR A 228 4.53 11.72 7.09
C THR A 228 5.59 10.62 7.03
N VAL A 229 6.67 10.85 6.29
CA VAL A 229 7.86 9.98 6.38
C VAL A 229 8.36 9.81 7.81
N ASN A 230 8.17 10.80 8.70
CA ASN A 230 8.58 10.66 10.09
C ASN A 230 7.69 9.67 10.87
N ASP A 231 6.39 9.61 10.56
CA ASP A 231 5.49 8.62 11.18
C ASP A 231 5.84 7.20 10.72
N ILE A 232 6.24 7.05 9.45
CA ILE A 232 6.73 5.78 8.89
C ILE A 232 8.06 5.38 9.55
N ILE A 233 9.00 6.31 9.71
CA ILE A 233 10.25 6.06 10.42
C ILE A 233 9.99 5.67 11.88
N ALA A 234 9.07 6.37 12.57
CA ALA A 234 8.73 6.06 13.95
C ALA A 234 8.05 4.70 14.11
N PHE A 235 7.41 4.20 13.05
CA PHE A 235 6.89 2.85 12.99
C PHE A 235 8.00 1.80 12.80
N ASP A 236 9.22 2.17 12.42
CA ASP A 236 10.39 1.27 12.38
C ASP A 236 10.16 0.02 11.50
N PRO A 237 9.78 0.15 10.20
CA PRO A 237 9.45 -0.98 9.36
C PRO A 237 10.67 -1.79 8.88
N ASP A 238 10.53 -3.12 8.86
CA ASP A 238 11.44 -4.05 8.15
C ASP A 238 11.15 -4.08 6.65
N LEU A 239 9.87 -3.89 6.29
CA LEU A 239 9.37 -3.85 4.94
C LEU A 239 8.62 -2.54 4.70
N PHE A 240 9.08 -1.76 3.71
CA PHE A 240 8.43 -0.53 3.29
C PHE A 240 7.99 -0.59 1.83
N ILE A 241 6.69 -0.40 1.59
CA ILE A 241 6.11 -0.34 0.25
C ILE A 241 5.54 1.04 0.01
N PHE A 242 5.95 1.67 -1.09
CA PHE A 242 5.48 3.00 -1.48
C PHE A 242 4.71 2.99 -2.80
N GLU A 243 3.40 3.24 -2.74
CA GLU A 243 2.56 3.49 -3.91
C GLU A 243 2.61 4.98 -4.29
N SER A 244 2.85 5.27 -5.57
CA SER A 244 2.77 6.63 -6.09
C SER A 244 2.53 6.65 -7.60
N GLY A 245 1.93 7.73 -8.09
CA GLY A 245 1.70 7.97 -9.52
C GLY A 245 0.34 8.57 -9.79
N THR A 246 -0.70 8.13 -9.07
CA THR A 246 -2.09 8.54 -9.29
C THR A 246 -2.28 10.07 -9.15
N ASN A 247 -1.83 10.64 -8.03
CA ASN A 247 -1.91 12.09 -7.81
C ASN A 247 -0.71 12.85 -8.38
N ASP A 248 0.46 12.22 -8.49
CA ASP A 248 1.63 12.82 -9.14
C ASP A 248 1.34 13.18 -10.61
N ALA A 249 0.39 12.48 -11.24
CA ALA A 249 -0.10 12.79 -12.57
C ALA A 249 -1.15 13.92 -12.63
N LYS A 250 -1.71 14.38 -11.49
CA LYS A 250 -2.80 15.41 -11.46
C LYS A 250 -2.31 16.80 -11.85
N THR A 251 -1.07 17.16 -11.48
CA THR A 251 -0.47 18.45 -11.88
C THR A 251 -0.45 18.62 -13.40
N TRP A 252 -0.47 17.52 -14.15
CA TRP A 252 -0.46 17.51 -15.62
C TRP A 252 -1.79 17.93 -16.28
N ALA A 253 -2.89 18.05 -15.51
CA ALA A 253 -4.21 18.42 -16.03
C ALA A 253 -4.41 19.94 -16.19
N ARG A 254 -3.67 20.77 -15.42
CA ARG A 254 -3.81 22.23 -15.49
C ARG A 254 -3.25 22.85 -16.77
N GLU A 255 -2.43 22.12 -17.53
CA GLU A 255 -1.74 22.64 -18.73
C GLU A 255 -2.36 22.17 -20.06
N ILE A 256 -3.46 21.40 -20.05
CA ILE A 256 -4.10 20.87 -21.28
C ILE A 256 -5.10 21.88 -21.88
N GLY A 257 -4.68 23.14 -21.96
CA GLY A 257 -5.46 24.22 -22.55
C GLY A 257 -4.52 25.34 -22.96
N TYR A 258 -4.29 25.45 -24.28
CA TYR A 258 -3.45 26.44 -24.95
C TYR A 258 -1.94 26.28 -24.80
N ARG A 259 -1.27 26.26 -25.97
CA ARG A 259 0.18 26.39 -26.23
C ARG A 259 1.07 26.40 -24.98
N VAL A 260 1.73 25.29 -24.68
CA VAL A 260 2.89 25.29 -23.78
C VAL A 260 4.06 25.92 -24.53
N SER A 261 4.22 27.24 -24.41
CA SER A 261 5.51 27.89 -24.62
C SER A 261 6.42 27.51 -23.46
N ARG A 262 7.60 27.02 -23.82
CA ARG A 262 8.80 26.87 -22.98
C ARG A 262 8.83 27.92 -21.86
N GLU A 263 8.84 27.48 -20.62
CA GLU A 263 9.67 28.08 -19.57
C GLU A 263 9.83 27.08 -18.43
N SER A 264 11.10 26.71 -18.20
CA SER A 264 11.67 26.06 -17.00
C SER A 264 10.74 25.20 -16.13
N SER A 265 11.04 23.90 -16.13
CA SER A 265 10.63 22.88 -15.16
C SER A 265 9.27 22.20 -15.37
N THR A 266 9.37 20.93 -15.78
CA THR A 266 8.45 19.82 -15.48
C THR A 266 7.09 19.80 -16.18
N ASN A 267 6.93 18.80 -17.07
CA ASN A 267 5.65 18.18 -17.47
C ASN A 267 4.94 18.71 -18.73
N SER A 268 5.68 19.13 -19.76
CA SER A 268 5.09 19.55 -21.04
C SER A 268 4.60 18.40 -21.92
N TRP A 269 3.34 18.44 -22.36
CA TRP A 269 2.84 17.60 -23.45
C TRP A 269 3.39 18.08 -24.81
N ILE A 270 3.95 17.15 -25.58
CA ILE A 270 4.18 17.36 -27.01
C ILE A 270 3.18 16.46 -27.76
N ILE A 271 2.11 17.06 -28.28
CA ILE A 271 1.16 16.42 -29.18
C ILE A 271 1.67 16.62 -30.60
N GLU A 272 1.95 15.53 -31.31
CA GLU A 272 2.43 15.57 -32.69
C GLU A 272 1.58 14.65 -33.54
N ASN A 273 1.07 15.19 -34.65
CA ASN A 273 0.39 14.45 -35.72
C ASN A 273 0.99 14.88 -37.07
N PRO A 274 1.34 13.94 -37.97
CA PRO A 274 1.54 12.50 -37.75
C PRO A 274 2.91 12.20 -37.13
N VAL A 275 3.01 11.06 -36.43
CA VAL A 275 4.30 10.54 -35.93
C VAL A 275 4.88 9.59 -36.96
N HIS A 276 6.05 9.90 -37.51
CA HIS A 276 6.73 8.99 -38.42
C HIS A 276 7.77 8.18 -37.65
N PHE A 277 7.60 6.87 -37.64
CA PHE A 277 8.64 5.96 -37.18
C PHE A 277 9.67 5.77 -38.30
N SER A 278 10.94 5.80 -37.94
CA SER A 278 11.99 5.33 -38.86
C SER A 278 11.85 3.83 -39.09
N SER A 279 12.50 3.31 -40.14
CA SER A 279 12.47 1.89 -40.51
C SER A 279 12.91 0.93 -39.39
N ASN A 280 13.65 1.41 -38.38
CA ASN A 280 14.03 0.61 -37.22
C ASN A 280 12.93 0.44 -36.15
N GLY A 281 11.75 1.07 -36.34
CA GLY A 281 10.61 0.98 -35.43
C GLY A 281 10.77 1.67 -34.06
N LYS A 282 11.97 2.21 -33.74
CA LYS A 282 12.33 2.75 -32.42
C LYS A 282 12.62 4.24 -32.40
N THR A 283 12.78 4.88 -33.56
CA THR A 283 12.99 6.33 -33.62
C THR A 283 11.75 7.02 -34.15
N LEU A 284 11.12 7.83 -33.29
CA LEU A 284 10.07 8.75 -33.67
C LEU A 284 10.67 10.00 -34.30
N ARG A 285 10.08 10.44 -35.39
CA ARG A 285 10.27 11.78 -35.93
C ARG A 285 9.02 12.62 -35.66
N LEU A 286 9.22 13.69 -34.91
CA LEU A 286 8.20 14.66 -34.53
C LEU A 286 8.10 15.78 -35.59
N GLY A 287 6.98 16.48 -35.63
CA GLY A 287 6.75 17.63 -36.51
C GLY A 287 7.56 18.86 -36.12
N ARG A 288 8.00 18.96 -34.85
CA ARG A 288 8.85 20.07 -34.35
C ARG A 288 10.06 19.59 -33.56
N SER A 289 10.96 20.53 -33.29
CA SER A 289 12.10 20.32 -32.40
C SER A 289 11.65 20.34 -30.94
N VAL A 290 12.11 19.36 -30.16
CA VAL A 290 11.82 19.20 -28.74
C VAL A 290 13.13 18.91 -28.00
N THR A 291 13.12 19.12 -26.69
CA THR A 291 14.18 18.65 -25.79
C THR A 291 13.56 17.61 -24.88
N VAL A 292 14.08 16.39 -24.90
CA VAL A 292 13.61 15.27 -24.08
C VAL A 292 14.79 14.62 -23.36
N ALA A 293 14.57 14.18 -22.14
CA ALA A 293 15.58 13.53 -21.33
C ALA A 293 15.49 12.00 -21.44
N LYS A 294 16.61 11.32 -21.25
CA LYS A 294 16.66 9.87 -21.05
C LYS A 294 15.71 9.49 -19.91
N GLY A 295 14.89 8.47 -20.14
CA GLY A 295 13.94 7.97 -19.16
C GLY A 295 12.56 8.62 -19.22
N ASP A 296 12.39 9.71 -19.98
CA ASP A 296 11.07 10.26 -20.28
C ASP A 296 10.18 9.20 -20.96
N VAL A 297 8.88 9.33 -20.78
CA VAL A 297 7.89 8.38 -21.29
C VAL A 297 7.25 8.95 -22.56
N VAL A 298 7.16 8.15 -23.61
CA VAL A 298 6.39 8.46 -24.81
C VAL A 298 5.17 7.56 -24.84
N VAL A 299 3.97 8.13 -24.71
CA VAL A 299 2.71 7.42 -24.94
C VAL A 299 2.28 7.68 -26.38
N MET A 300 1.70 6.69 -27.05
CA MET A 300 1.30 6.70 -28.46
C MET A 300 -0.09 6.06 -28.56
N GLY A 301 -0.97 6.54 -29.43
CA GLY A 301 -2.31 5.97 -29.62
C GLY A 301 -3.46 6.93 -29.39
N ASP A 302 -4.69 6.39 -29.40
CA ASP A 302 -5.89 7.14 -29.03
C ASP A 302 -6.05 7.18 -27.50
N TYR A 303 -5.75 8.34 -26.92
CA TYR A 303 -5.84 8.59 -25.48
C TYR A 303 -7.25 8.60 -24.92
N LYS A 304 -8.28 8.56 -25.78
CA LYS A 304 -9.70 8.51 -25.41
C LYS A 304 -10.30 7.11 -25.58
N GLY A 305 -9.54 6.16 -26.14
CA GLY A 305 -10.01 4.88 -26.60
C GLY A 305 -9.59 3.69 -25.75
N ASP A 306 -9.67 2.52 -26.37
CA ASP A 306 -9.21 1.26 -25.79
C ASP A 306 -7.71 1.34 -25.47
N ILE A 307 -7.31 0.76 -24.34
CA ILE A 307 -5.89 0.65 -24.00
C ILE A 307 -5.13 -0.20 -25.03
N GLU A 308 -5.84 -1.09 -25.74
CA GLU A 308 -5.29 -1.88 -26.83
C GLU A 308 -4.83 -1.05 -28.03
N ASP A 309 -5.40 0.15 -28.21
CA ASP A 309 -5.00 1.10 -29.24
C ASP A 309 -3.85 2.02 -28.79
N MET A 310 -3.13 1.63 -27.72
CA MET A 310 -2.07 2.43 -27.13
C MET A 310 -0.74 1.68 -27.02
N ALA A 311 0.34 2.43 -27.19
CA ALA A 311 1.69 1.97 -26.92
C ALA A 311 2.45 2.96 -26.03
N VAL A 312 3.39 2.45 -25.25
CA VAL A 312 4.25 3.24 -24.35
C VAL A 312 5.70 2.92 -24.65
N GLY A 313 6.53 3.94 -24.79
CA GLY A 313 7.97 3.81 -24.93
C GLY A 313 8.74 4.65 -23.92
N ILE A 314 9.99 4.27 -23.68
CA ILE A 314 10.92 5.00 -22.81
C ILE A 314 12.02 5.63 -23.65
N VAL A 315 12.31 6.90 -23.46
CA VAL A 315 13.36 7.63 -24.17
C VAL A 315 14.74 7.05 -23.80
N ALA A 316 15.48 6.59 -24.82
CA ALA A 316 16.74 5.88 -24.64
C ALA A 316 17.91 6.78 -24.23
N LYS A 317 17.88 8.04 -24.69
CA LYS A 317 18.94 9.02 -24.49
C LYS A 317 18.39 10.44 -24.61
N ASP A 318 19.08 11.37 -23.97
CA ASP A 318 18.80 12.80 -24.14
C ASP A 318 18.81 13.15 -25.63
N SER A 319 17.82 13.92 -26.05
CA SER A 319 17.71 14.35 -27.43
C SER A 319 17.23 15.79 -27.49
N THR A 320 17.85 16.55 -28.39
CA THR A 320 17.36 17.85 -28.83
C THR A 320 17.19 17.80 -30.33
N GLY A 321 16.03 18.22 -30.82
CA GLY A 321 15.65 18.12 -32.22
C GLY A 321 14.31 17.44 -32.39
N ASN A 322 13.99 17.02 -33.61
CA ASN A 322 12.73 16.37 -33.92
C ASN A 322 12.82 14.84 -33.92
N LYS A 323 13.90 14.26 -33.39
CA LYS A 323 14.10 12.81 -33.35
C LYS A 323 14.16 12.33 -31.91
N VAL A 324 13.37 11.32 -31.58
CA VAL A 324 13.36 10.70 -30.25
C VAL A 324 13.56 9.19 -30.43
N THR A 325 14.60 8.64 -29.82
CA THR A 325 14.88 7.20 -29.86
C THR A 325 14.38 6.54 -28.59
N LEU A 326 13.63 5.45 -28.73
CA LEU A 326 13.05 4.69 -27.64
C LEU A 326 13.90 3.44 -27.34
N SER A 327 14.10 3.14 -26.07
CA SER A 327 14.85 1.95 -25.63
C SER A 327 13.98 0.70 -25.64
N LYS A 328 12.73 0.87 -25.24
CA LYS A 328 11.69 -0.16 -25.14
C LYS A 328 10.36 0.43 -25.58
N ILE A 329 9.52 -0.39 -26.18
CA ILE A 329 8.14 -0.06 -26.54
C ILE A 329 7.26 -1.21 -26.09
N VAL A 330 6.16 -0.91 -25.42
CA VAL A 330 5.15 -1.88 -25.02
C VAL A 330 3.78 -1.50 -25.59
N THR A 331 2.97 -2.50 -25.88
CA THR A 331 1.55 -2.38 -26.23
C THR A 331 0.73 -3.28 -25.32
N TYR A 332 -0.58 -3.07 -25.33
CA TYR A 332 -1.53 -3.83 -24.54
C TYR A 332 -2.43 -4.62 -25.50
N SER A 333 -2.74 -5.87 -25.19
CA SER A 333 -3.71 -6.66 -25.94
C SER A 333 -4.32 -7.70 -25.02
N GLY A 334 -5.65 -7.70 -24.91
CA GLY A 334 -6.37 -8.41 -23.87
C GLY A 334 -5.81 -8.08 -22.49
N GLN A 335 -5.47 -9.13 -21.74
CA GLN A 335 -4.99 -9.05 -20.36
C GLN A 335 -3.45 -8.99 -20.24
N ALA A 336 -2.74 -8.75 -21.34
CA ALA A 336 -1.28 -8.87 -21.41
C ALA A 336 -0.57 -7.61 -21.90
N VAL A 337 0.68 -7.45 -21.44
CA VAL A 337 1.61 -6.42 -21.92
C VAL A 337 2.66 -7.05 -22.83
N HIS A 338 2.79 -6.52 -24.04
CA HIS A 338 3.70 -7.05 -25.06
C HIS A 338 4.80 -6.04 -25.36
N GLU A 339 6.06 -6.48 -25.35
CA GLU A 339 7.15 -5.67 -25.91
C GLU A 339 7.15 -5.78 -27.44
N ILE A 340 7.19 -4.64 -28.12
CA ILE A 340 7.14 -4.55 -29.58
C ILE A 340 8.36 -3.81 -30.12
N ASN A 341 8.80 -4.20 -31.30
CA ASN A 341 9.92 -3.55 -31.99
C ASN A 341 9.48 -2.41 -32.92
N THR A 342 8.21 -2.40 -33.32
CA THR A 342 7.62 -1.42 -34.24
C THR A 342 6.21 -1.09 -33.78
N VAL A 343 5.87 0.20 -33.73
CA VAL A 343 4.52 0.65 -33.40
C VAL A 343 3.62 0.50 -34.63
N PRO A 344 2.47 -0.19 -34.52
CA PRO A 344 1.49 -0.27 -35.61
C PRO A 344 1.06 1.12 -36.09
N GLN A 345 0.87 1.30 -37.40
CA GLN A 345 0.43 2.59 -37.94
C GLN A 345 -0.93 3.04 -37.38
N THR A 346 -1.79 2.10 -36.99
CA THR A 346 -3.08 2.36 -36.33
C THR A 346 -2.92 3.10 -34.99
N ILE A 347 -1.82 2.86 -34.27
CA ILE A 347 -1.50 3.49 -32.99
C ILE A 347 -0.68 4.79 -33.19
N ALA A 348 0.07 4.90 -34.29
CA ALA A 348 1.01 6.00 -34.56
C ALA A 348 0.37 7.37 -34.88
N ASN A 349 -0.94 7.52 -34.68
CA ASN A 349 -1.68 8.71 -35.07
C ASN A 349 -1.40 9.93 -34.20
N GLN A 350 -1.04 9.74 -32.92
CA GLN A 350 -0.72 10.80 -31.97
C GLN A 350 0.27 10.29 -30.90
N CYS A 351 1.35 11.04 -30.63
CA CYS A 351 2.21 10.79 -29.46
C CYS A 351 2.10 11.87 -28.40
N ARG A 352 2.48 11.52 -27.18
CA ARG A 352 2.56 12.38 -26.00
C ARG A 352 3.81 12.04 -25.21
N ILE A 353 4.71 12.99 -25.04
CA ILE A 353 5.93 12.83 -24.24
C ILE A 353 5.71 13.37 -22.83
N LYS A 354 6.10 12.61 -21.82
CA LYS A 354 5.96 12.91 -20.38
C LYS A 354 7.34 12.91 -19.74
N SER A 355 7.69 14.02 -19.11
CA SER A 355 8.81 14.07 -18.18
C SER A 355 8.40 13.38 -16.88
N ILE A 356 9.15 12.36 -16.47
CA ILE A 356 8.84 11.58 -15.26
C ILE A 356 9.95 11.68 -14.19
N LYS A 357 11.05 12.34 -14.52
CA LYS A 357 12.21 12.50 -13.63
C LYS A 357 11.85 13.11 -12.27
N GLN A 358 10.97 14.11 -12.24
CA GLN A 358 10.58 14.74 -10.97
C GLN A 358 9.86 13.75 -10.04
N TRP A 359 9.00 12.89 -10.59
CA TRP A 359 8.37 11.82 -9.82
C TRP A 359 9.40 10.83 -9.30
N GLU A 360 10.33 10.37 -10.14
CA GLU A 360 11.41 9.47 -9.72
C GLU A 360 12.23 10.05 -8.57
N ASP A 361 12.64 11.32 -8.69
CA ASP A 361 13.44 12.00 -7.69
C ASP A 361 12.66 12.15 -6.37
N ARG A 362 11.34 12.37 -6.42
CA ARG A 362 10.48 12.42 -5.23
C ARG A 362 10.31 11.05 -4.57
N VAL A 363 10.03 10.00 -5.36
CA VAL A 363 9.91 8.62 -4.87
C VAL A 363 11.22 8.17 -4.20
N LYS A 364 12.36 8.39 -4.86
CA LYS A 364 13.69 8.11 -4.29
C LYS A 364 13.89 8.82 -2.97
N ARG A 365 13.58 10.12 -2.89
CA ARG A 365 13.72 10.87 -1.64
C ARG A 365 12.83 10.37 -0.50
N VAL A 366 11.62 9.88 -0.79
CA VAL A 366 10.74 9.27 0.22
C VAL A 366 11.40 8.00 0.76
N VAL A 367 11.77 7.10 -0.15
CA VAL A 367 12.42 5.82 0.19
C VAL A 367 13.72 6.05 0.95
N ASP A 368 14.61 6.90 0.45
CA ASP A 368 15.91 7.19 1.06
C ASP A 368 15.75 7.75 2.46
N ARG A 369 14.72 8.60 2.69
CA ARG A 369 14.48 9.17 4.01
C ARG A 369 13.97 8.12 5.00
N VAL A 370 13.14 7.17 4.58
CA VAL A 370 12.73 6.03 5.43
C VAL A 370 13.94 5.15 5.74
N LYS A 371 14.66 4.68 4.70
CA LYS A 371 15.83 3.80 4.86
C LYS A 371 16.90 4.39 5.79
N ASN A 372 17.20 5.69 5.64
CA ASN A 372 18.19 6.36 6.47
C ASN A 372 17.66 6.73 7.86
N GLY A 373 16.35 6.64 8.09
CA GLY A 373 15.70 7.05 9.33
C GLY A 373 15.51 5.94 10.37
N VAL A 374 15.26 4.70 9.92
CA VAL A 374 14.94 3.56 10.83
C VAL A 374 16.15 2.95 11.53
N GLY A 375 17.37 3.27 11.12
CA GLY A 375 18.60 2.78 11.78
C GLY A 375 18.93 1.30 11.55
N HIS A 376 18.13 0.56 10.78
CA HIS A 376 18.41 -0.80 10.31
C HIS A 376 18.13 -0.95 8.80
N SER A 377 18.45 -2.13 8.24
CA SER A 377 18.15 -2.43 6.83
C SER A 377 16.64 -2.58 6.63
N VAL A 378 16.12 -1.98 5.56
CA VAL A 378 14.71 -2.06 5.16
C VAL A 378 14.61 -2.65 3.76
N THR A 379 13.80 -3.68 3.60
CA THR A 379 13.40 -4.18 2.28
C THR A 379 12.38 -3.22 1.68
N VAL A 380 12.61 -2.79 0.45
CA VAL A 380 11.79 -1.76 -0.20
C VAL A 380 11.09 -2.30 -1.43
N GLY A 381 9.80 -1.97 -1.52
CA GLY A 381 8.99 -2.09 -2.71
C GLY A 381 8.43 -0.75 -3.15
N ILE A 382 8.16 -0.62 -4.44
CA ILE A 382 7.31 0.46 -4.96
C ILE A 382 6.17 -0.12 -5.78
N ALA A 383 5.05 0.59 -5.79
CA ALA A 383 3.91 0.33 -6.64
C ALA A 383 3.53 1.61 -7.38
N THR A 384 2.80 1.44 -8.48
CA THR A 384 2.16 2.55 -9.20
C THR A 384 0.64 2.41 -9.11
N SER A 385 -0.09 3.03 -10.02
CA SER A 385 -1.54 2.86 -10.09
C SER A 385 -1.95 1.55 -10.78
N GLY A 386 -3.24 1.22 -10.66
CA GLY A 386 -3.93 0.28 -11.56
C GLY A 386 -4.04 0.83 -12.99
N VAL A 387 -4.75 0.09 -13.85
CA VAL A 387 -5.04 0.46 -15.25
C VAL A 387 -5.80 1.79 -15.26
N PRO A 388 -5.20 2.89 -15.75
CA PRO A 388 -5.80 4.20 -15.60
C PRO A 388 -7.04 4.33 -16.45
N ASN A 389 -8.17 4.78 -15.92
CA ASN A 389 -9.27 5.26 -16.76
C ASN A 389 -9.94 6.51 -16.16
N TYR A 390 -9.13 7.46 -15.68
CA TYR A 390 -9.60 8.65 -14.97
C TYR A 390 -10.79 9.33 -15.66
N TRP A 391 -11.97 9.21 -15.06
CA TRP A 391 -13.21 9.83 -15.50
C TRP A 391 -13.62 10.95 -14.55
N ASN A 392 -13.71 12.19 -15.05
CA ASN A 392 -14.20 13.33 -14.25
C ASN A 392 -15.47 13.93 -14.87
N PRO A 393 -16.67 13.45 -14.50
CA PRO A 393 -17.92 13.91 -15.09
C PRO A 393 -18.20 15.42 -14.84
N LYS A 394 -17.53 16.06 -13.88
CA LYS A 394 -17.69 17.49 -13.58
C LYS A 394 -16.95 18.39 -14.57
N THR A 395 -15.95 17.87 -15.28
CA THR A 395 -15.29 18.60 -16.38
C THR A 395 -15.98 18.25 -17.69
N HIS A 396 -16.79 19.17 -18.23
CA HIS A 396 -17.39 19.08 -19.57
C HIS A 396 -16.36 19.13 -20.73
N ASN A 397 -15.07 18.94 -20.42
CA ASN A 397 -13.98 18.94 -21.39
C ASN A 397 -13.50 17.51 -21.60
N GLU A 398 -14.00 16.87 -22.65
CA GLU A 398 -13.69 15.47 -23.03
C GLU A 398 -12.20 15.13 -23.07
N TYR A 399 -11.30 16.10 -23.29
CA TYR A 399 -9.85 15.88 -23.27
C TYR A 399 -9.28 15.71 -21.85
N LEU A 400 -9.98 16.23 -20.84
CA LEU A 400 -9.67 16.05 -19.44
C LEU A 400 -10.42 14.87 -18.81
N THR A 401 -11.52 14.42 -19.43
CA THR A 401 -12.44 13.43 -18.88
C THR A 401 -12.07 11.97 -19.15
N LYS A 402 -11.19 11.65 -20.11
CA LYS A 402 -10.86 10.24 -20.46
C LYS A 402 -9.37 9.95 -20.65
N ALA A 403 -8.50 10.79 -20.10
CA ALA A 403 -7.08 10.62 -20.38
C ALA A 403 -6.52 9.44 -19.58
N ARG A 404 -5.96 8.43 -20.28
CA ARG A 404 -5.10 7.35 -19.73
C ARG A 404 -3.78 7.92 -19.14
N ARG A 405 -3.90 8.83 -18.16
CA ARG A 405 -2.83 9.72 -17.65
C ARG A 405 -1.70 8.96 -17.00
N LEU A 406 -1.98 7.79 -16.40
CA LEU A 406 -1.00 7.02 -15.64
C LEU A 406 -0.18 6.07 -16.53
N LEU A 407 -0.44 6.01 -17.84
CA LEU A 407 0.36 5.20 -18.76
C LEU A 407 1.83 5.58 -18.74
N GLY A 408 2.69 4.57 -18.59
CA GLY A 408 4.14 4.69 -18.50
C GLY A 408 4.71 4.90 -17.12
N TYR A 409 3.89 5.18 -16.09
CA TYR A 409 4.38 5.08 -14.71
C TYR A 409 4.80 3.66 -14.37
N ARG A 410 4.03 2.65 -14.79
CA ARG A 410 4.37 1.24 -14.57
C ARG A 410 5.75 0.90 -15.15
N GLU A 411 5.96 1.23 -16.42
CA GLU A 411 7.20 0.93 -17.16
C GLU A 411 8.38 1.64 -16.50
N LYS A 412 8.20 2.89 -16.09
CA LYS A 412 9.22 3.66 -15.38
C LYS A 412 9.45 3.12 -13.97
N GLY A 413 8.40 2.74 -13.25
CA GLY A 413 8.46 2.16 -11.92
C GLY A 413 9.23 0.84 -11.91
N LYS A 414 9.03 -0.03 -12.90
CA LYS A 414 9.84 -1.25 -13.08
C LYS A 414 11.32 -0.95 -13.27
N VAL A 415 11.65 0.04 -14.09
CA VAL A 415 13.04 0.47 -14.29
C VAL A 415 13.61 1.04 -12.99
N LEU A 416 12.87 1.92 -12.32
CA LEU A 416 13.26 2.55 -11.07
C LEU A 416 13.52 1.52 -9.97
N ALA A 417 12.60 0.57 -9.77
CA ALA A 417 12.75 -0.49 -8.79
C ALA A 417 14.00 -1.34 -9.07
N LYS A 418 14.17 -1.79 -10.32
CA LYS A 418 15.34 -2.57 -10.74
C LYS A 418 16.66 -1.81 -10.53
N GLU A 419 16.73 -0.54 -10.89
CA GLU A 419 17.94 0.29 -10.74
C GLU A 419 18.34 0.51 -9.27
N ASN A 420 17.42 0.36 -8.32
CA ASN A 420 17.66 0.64 -6.90
C ASN A 420 17.59 -0.63 -6.03
N GLY A 421 17.46 -1.81 -6.62
CA GLY A 421 17.35 -3.07 -5.89
C GLY A 421 16.06 -3.19 -5.07
N TRP A 422 14.98 -2.56 -5.53
CA TRP A 422 13.65 -2.66 -4.92
C TRP A 422 12.81 -3.67 -5.70
N PHE A 423 11.80 -4.25 -5.06
CA PHE A 423 10.77 -4.98 -5.79
C PHE A 423 9.70 -4.03 -6.35
N PHE A 424 8.94 -4.51 -7.33
CA PHE A 424 7.88 -3.77 -7.98
C PHE A 424 6.56 -4.54 -7.89
N ALA A 425 5.58 -3.98 -7.17
CA ALA A 425 4.22 -4.52 -7.13
C ALA A 425 3.42 -3.98 -8.33
N ASP A 426 3.12 -4.85 -9.30
CA ASP A 426 2.58 -4.47 -10.61
C ASP A 426 1.05 -4.36 -10.60
N PHE A 427 0.54 -3.32 -9.91
CA PHE A 427 -0.89 -3.04 -9.77
C PHE A 427 -1.59 -2.94 -11.13
N PHE A 428 -0.92 -2.33 -12.09
CA PHE A 428 -1.41 -2.20 -13.45
C PHE A 428 -1.60 -3.56 -14.12
N GLN A 429 -0.65 -4.48 -14.02
CA GLN A 429 -0.80 -5.81 -14.63
C GLN A 429 -1.95 -6.60 -13.99
N LYS A 430 -2.12 -6.51 -12.68
CA LYS A 430 -3.23 -7.16 -11.97
C LYS A 430 -4.58 -6.61 -12.37
N THR A 431 -4.70 -5.30 -12.46
CA THR A 431 -5.94 -4.65 -12.88
C THR A 431 -6.21 -4.79 -14.38
N LEU A 432 -5.18 -4.94 -15.23
CA LEU A 432 -5.34 -5.28 -16.65
C LEU A 432 -5.93 -6.67 -16.87
N GLN A 433 -5.80 -7.58 -15.91
CA GLN A 433 -6.45 -8.89 -15.96
C GLN A 433 -7.95 -8.82 -15.64
N ILE A 434 -8.43 -7.66 -15.17
CA ILE A 434 -9.78 -7.46 -14.67
C ILE A 434 -10.53 -6.39 -15.51
N GLU A 435 -9.83 -5.46 -16.15
CA GLU A 435 -10.40 -4.33 -16.91
C GLU A 435 -11.02 -4.66 -18.30
N PRO A 436 -10.43 -5.48 -19.19
CA PRO A 436 -10.85 -5.51 -20.59
C PRO A 436 -12.22 -6.18 -20.80
N GLY A 437 -13.20 -5.39 -21.24
CA GLY A 437 -14.48 -5.89 -21.77
C GLY A 437 -15.51 -6.38 -20.75
N VAL A 438 -15.35 -6.02 -19.47
CA VAL A 438 -16.18 -6.57 -18.38
C VAL A 438 -17.30 -5.62 -17.94
N ASP A 439 -18.44 -6.21 -17.55
CA ASP A 439 -19.61 -5.54 -16.96
C ASP A 439 -19.18 -4.70 -15.74
N GLU A 440 -19.96 -3.67 -15.38
CA GLU A 440 -19.62 -2.72 -14.31
C GLU A 440 -19.29 -3.41 -12.98
N ASP A 441 -19.91 -4.55 -12.70
CA ASP A 441 -19.72 -5.37 -11.51
C ASP A 441 -18.32 -5.98 -11.37
N HIS A 442 -17.56 -6.05 -12.46
CA HIS A 442 -16.24 -6.68 -12.51
C HIS A 442 -15.11 -5.69 -12.74
N LYS A 443 -15.40 -4.38 -12.79
CA LYS A 443 -14.34 -3.36 -12.83
C LYS A 443 -13.50 -3.44 -11.56
N TRP A 444 -12.23 -3.09 -11.66
CA TRP A 444 -11.35 -3.00 -10.47
C TRP A 444 -11.55 -1.69 -9.69
N SER A 445 -12.24 -0.71 -10.26
CA SER A 445 -12.41 0.62 -9.68
C SER A 445 -13.87 1.01 -9.54
N PHE A 446 -14.14 1.96 -8.65
CA PHE A 446 -15.44 2.61 -8.54
C PHE A 446 -15.77 3.42 -9.80
N GLY A 447 -16.96 4.03 -9.86
CA GLY A 447 -17.41 4.84 -11.00
C GLY A 447 -16.53 6.03 -11.40
N ASP A 448 -15.53 6.39 -10.56
CA ASP A 448 -14.51 7.40 -10.90
C ASP A 448 -13.29 6.84 -11.65
N ASN A 449 -13.25 5.52 -11.84
CA ASN A 449 -12.23 4.78 -12.56
C ASN A 449 -10.80 5.05 -12.06
N THR A 450 -10.66 5.35 -10.78
CA THR A 450 -9.40 5.75 -10.14
C THR A 450 -9.18 5.02 -8.82
N HIS A 451 -10.21 4.94 -7.97
CA HIS A 451 -10.09 4.32 -6.67
C HIS A 451 -10.52 2.85 -6.74
N PRO A 452 -9.75 1.93 -6.11
CA PRO A 452 -10.04 0.51 -6.16
C PRO A 452 -11.32 0.18 -5.39
N ASN A 453 -12.24 -0.54 -6.02
CA ASN A 453 -13.35 -1.21 -5.33
C ASN A 453 -12.85 -2.52 -4.71
N GLN A 454 -13.74 -3.43 -4.28
CA GLN A 454 -13.33 -4.73 -3.75
C GLN A 454 -12.38 -5.49 -4.69
N ASN A 455 -12.75 -5.68 -5.95
CA ASN A 455 -11.91 -6.38 -6.93
C ASN A 455 -10.54 -5.70 -7.11
N GLY A 456 -10.50 -4.37 -7.13
CA GLY A 456 -9.23 -3.63 -7.22
C GLY A 456 -8.36 -3.75 -5.97
N ARG A 457 -8.97 -3.81 -4.79
CA ARG A 457 -8.24 -3.99 -3.54
C ARG A 457 -7.60 -5.38 -3.47
N GLU A 458 -8.37 -6.40 -3.83
CA GLU A 458 -7.86 -7.79 -3.96
C GLU A 458 -6.73 -7.85 -5.00
N ALA A 459 -6.90 -7.20 -6.16
CA ALA A 459 -5.89 -7.14 -7.20
C ALA A 459 -4.59 -6.45 -6.75
N PHE A 460 -4.70 -5.33 -6.02
CA PHE A 460 -3.56 -4.60 -5.48
C PHE A 460 -2.87 -5.39 -4.37
N GLY A 461 -3.63 -6.00 -3.46
CA GLY A 461 -3.12 -6.87 -2.41
C GLY A 461 -2.35 -8.04 -2.98
N GLN A 462 -2.92 -8.75 -3.97
CA GLN A 462 -2.24 -9.83 -4.68
C GLN A 462 -0.95 -9.37 -5.38
N ALA A 463 -0.95 -8.18 -5.99
CA ALA A 463 0.26 -7.63 -6.61
C ALA A 463 1.39 -7.43 -5.60
N ILE A 464 1.06 -6.99 -4.37
CA ILE A 464 2.02 -6.88 -3.28
C ILE A 464 2.49 -8.28 -2.86
N ILE A 465 1.56 -9.18 -2.55
CA ILE A 465 1.83 -10.55 -2.09
C ILE A 465 2.80 -11.26 -3.05
N GLU A 466 2.50 -11.27 -4.36
CA GLU A 466 3.38 -11.90 -5.35
C GLU A 466 4.77 -11.26 -5.42
N ALA A 467 4.86 -9.95 -5.22
CA ALA A 467 6.13 -9.24 -5.27
C ALA A 467 6.98 -9.49 -4.02
N ILE A 468 6.37 -9.78 -2.87
CA ILE A 468 7.07 -10.05 -1.61
C ILE A 468 7.32 -11.54 -1.36
N SER A 469 6.56 -12.47 -1.96
CA SER A 469 6.73 -13.91 -1.74
C SER A 469 8.18 -14.42 -1.90
N PRO A 470 9.00 -13.93 -2.86
CA PRO A 470 10.40 -14.34 -2.95
C PRO A 470 11.27 -13.96 -1.74
N TYR A 471 10.79 -13.08 -0.87
CA TYR A 471 11.49 -12.60 0.33
C TYR A 471 10.97 -13.25 1.62
N LEU A 472 9.91 -14.05 1.54
CA LEU A 472 9.30 -14.76 2.69
C LEU A 472 9.82 -16.19 2.85
N ASN A 473 10.72 -16.65 1.98
CA ASN A 473 11.26 -18.02 1.96
C ASN A 473 12.76 -18.04 2.21
#